data_AF-A0A1B6I3A9-F1
#
_entry.id   AF-A0A1B6I3A9-F1
#
_cell.length_a   1.000
_cell.length_b   1.000
_cell.length_c   1.000
_cell.angle_alpha   90.00
_cell.angle_beta   90.00
_cell.angle_gamma   90.00
#
_symmetry.space_group_name_H-M   'P 1'
#
loop_
_entity.id
_entity.type
_entity.pdbx_description
1 polymer ?
#
loop_
_entity_poly.entity_id
_entity_poly.type
_entity_poly.pdbx_seq_one_letter_code
_entity_poly.pdbx_strand_id
1 'polypeptide(L)'
;ATLEADVPKPTLEDIDKTYLELMRFSDNNDKVTGQFVVWHACVHQHYGRMLKVLAKLAEDKPTKDLEEATVWAMKQLGWQHAADLLSSTTPARYPPAYRPF
;
A
#
# COMPACT_ATOMS: atom_id res chain seq x y z
N ALA A 1 -23.14 22.54 17.81
CA ALA A 1 -23.62 21.90 16.58
C ALA A 1 -22.63 22.25 15.48
N THR A 2 -21.60 21.43 15.34
CA THR A 2 -20.62 21.56 14.26
C THR A 2 -21.32 21.19 12.96
N LEU A 3 -21.25 22.11 12.00
CA LEU A 3 -21.71 21.93 10.62
C LEU A 3 -20.77 20.90 9.96
N GLU A 4 -20.96 19.62 10.27
CA GLU A 4 -20.51 18.55 9.37
C GLU A 4 -21.44 18.61 8.16
N ALA A 5 -21.08 19.49 7.23
CA ALA A 5 -21.70 19.55 5.93
C ALA A 5 -21.74 18.13 5.35
N ASP A 6 -22.87 17.78 4.76
CA ASP A 6 -23.14 16.57 3.99
C ASP A 6 -22.13 16.50 2.82
N VAL A 7 -20.90 16.05 3.10
CA VAL A 7 -19.89 15.84 2.07
C VAL A 7 -20.32 14.58 1.32
N PRO A 8 -20.66 14.69 0.02
CA PRO A 8 -21.04 13.51 -0.75
C PRO A 8 -19.89 12.52 -0.71
N LYS A 9 -20.20 11.27 -0.39
CA LYS A 9 -19.20 10.19 -0.34
C LYS A 9 -18.51 10.12 -1.70
N PRO A 10 -17.16 10.17 -1.75
CA PRO A 10 -16.44 10.10 -3.00
C PRO A 10 -16.74 8.78 -3.72
N THR A 11 -17.04 8.89 -5.02
CA THR A 11 -17.31 7.74 -5.89
C THR A 11 -16.01 7.16 -6.42
N LEU A 12 -16.07 5.95 -7.00
CA LEU A 12 -14.90 5.35 -7.66
C LEU A 12 -14.38 6.22 -8.82
N GLU A 13 -15.28 6.89 -9.53
CA GLU A 13 -14.96 7.79 -10.64
C GLU A 13 -14.17 9.02 -10.16
N ASP A 14 -14.48 9.53 -8.97
CA ASP A 14 -13.75 10.65 -8.38
C ASP A 14 -12.30 10.27 -8.04
N ILE A 15 -12.09 9.03 -7.56
CA ILE A 15 -10.76 8.49 -7.28
C ILE A 15 -9.98 8.34 -8.60
N ASP A 16 -10.62 7.85 -9.65
CA ASP A 16 -10.00 7.70 -10.98
C ASP A 16 -9.64 9.04 -11.60
N LYS A 17 -10.52 10.02 -11.51
CA LYS A 17 -10.24 11.39 -11.98
C LYS A 17 -9.05 11.99 -11.25
N THR A 18 -9.05 11.88 -9.92
CA THR A 18 -7.94 12.35 -9.07
C THR A 18 -6.64 11.66 -9.44
N TYR A 19 -6.69 10.34 -9.65
CA TYR A 19 -5.53 9.56 -10.08
C TYR A 19 -5.01 10.02 -11.45
N LEU A 20 -5.87 10.22 -12.44
CA LEU A 20 -5.48 10.71 -13.76
C LEU A 20 -4.89 12.12 -13.71
N GLU A 21 -5.41 13.00 -12.86
CA GLU A 21 -4.84 14.33 -12.64
C GLU A 21 -3.46 14.23 -11.95
N LEU A 22 -3.32 13.39 -10.93
CA LEU A 22 -2.06 13.17 -10.21
C LEU A 22 -0.94 12.63 -11.12
N MET A 23 -1.30 11.75 -12.06
CA MET A 23 -0.38 11.19 -13.05
C MET A 23 0.13 12.21 -14.07
N ARG A 24 -0.48 13.40 -14.17
CA ARG A 24 0.06 14.51 -14.98
C ARG A 24 1.28 15.16 -14.33
N PHE A 25 1.43 15.04 -13.01
CA PHE A 25 2.45 15.74 -12.23
C PHE A 25 3.48 14.80 -11.61
N SER A 26 3.16 13.51 -11.47
CA SER A 26 4.01 12.52 -10.81
C SER A 26 3.98 11.17 -11.53
N ASP A 27 5.06 10.41 -11.38
CA ASP A 27 5.07 9.01 -11.82
C ASP A 27 4.39 8.11 -10.77
N ASN A 28 3.91 6.94 -11.20
CA ASN A 28 3.30 5.91 -10.39
C ASN A 28 4.18 5.40 -9.24
N ASN A 29 5.49 5.56 -9.37
CA ASN A 29 6.48 5.05 -8.42
C ASN A 29 7.07 6.17 -7.56
N ASP A 30 6.49 7.37 -7.59
CA ASP A 30 6.95 8.47 -6.75
C ASP A 30 6.66 8.18 -5.27
N LYS A 31 7.59 8.61 -4.41
CA LYS A 31 7.55 8.31 -2.97
C LYS A 31 6.43 9.08 -2.26
N VAL A 32 6.09 10.27 -2.76
CA VAL A 32 5.07 11.13 -2.16
C VAL A 32 3.67 10.61 -2.53
N THR A 33 3.48 10.19 -3.77
CA THR A 33 2.17 9.76 -4.29
C THR A 33 1.93 8.25 -4.20
N GLY A 34 2.98 7.46 -3.93
CA GLY A 34 2.92 6.00 -3.95
C GLY A 34 1.84 5.40 -3.04
N GLN A 35 1.60 5.98 -1.86
CA GLN A 35 0.53 5.49 -0.97
C GLN A 35 -0.87 5.64 -1.60
N PHE A 36 -1.13 6.76 -2.27
CA PHE A 36 -2.40 6.97 -2.99
C PHE A 36 -2.53 5.97 -4.15
N VAL A 37 -1.44 5.71 -4.88
CA VAL A 37 -1.41 4.74 -5.97
C VAL A 37 -1.67 3.31 -5.47
N VAL A 38 -1.16 2.95 -4.28
CA VAL A 38 -1.46 1.66 -3.63
C VAL A 38 -2.95 1.52 -3.34
N TRP A 39 -3.59 2.55 -2.79
CA TRP A 39 -5.03 2.54 -2.52
C TRP A 39 -5.86 2.48 -3.80
N HIS A 40 -5.49 3.26 -4.82
CA HIS A 40 -6.12 3.19 -6.14
C HIS A 40 -6.07 1.76 -6.70
N ALA A 41 -4.88 1.15 -6.69
CA ALA A 41 -4.71 -0.22 -7.16
C ALA A 41 -5.50 -1.24 -6.32
N CYS A 42 -5.61 -1.03 -5.01
CA CYS A 42 -6.38 -1.89 -4.10
C CYS A 42 -7.88 -1.88 -4.42
N VAL A 43 -8.46 -0.70 -4.59
CA VAL A 43 -9.89 -0.52 -4.89
C VAL A 43 -10.26 -1.12 -6.25
N HIS A 44 -9.36 -1.02 -7.23
CA HIS A 44 -9.51 -1.65 -8.54
C HIS A 44 -9.13 -3.13 -8.59
N GLN A 45 -8.77 -3.75 -7.46
CA GLN A 45 -8.31 -5.14 -7.38
C GLN A 45 -7.07 -5.44 -8.25
N HIS A 46 -6.29 -4.42 -8.58
CA HIS A 46 -5.05 -4.51 -9.34
C HIS A 46 -3.87 -4.84 -8.40
N TYR A 47 -3.93 -6.00 -7.73
CA TYR A 47 -2.98 -6.37 -6.68
C TYR A 47 -1.53 -6.51 -7.19
N GLY A 48 -1.31 -6.87 -8.46
CA GLY A 48 0.04 -6.89 -9.04
C GLY A 48 0.66 -5.50 -9.14
N ARG A 49 -0.15 -4.48 -9.48
CA ARG A 49 0.28 -3.08 -9.49
C ARG A 49 0.50 -2.57 -8.07
N MET A 50 -0.38 -2.93 -7.15
CA MET A 50 -0.23 -2.65 -5.72
C MET A 50 1.11 -3.16 -5.18
N LEU A 51 1.47 -4.42 -5.48
CA LEU A 51 2.74 -5.02 -5.06
C LEU A 51 3.96 -4.29 -5.65
N LYS A 52 3.90 -3.89 -6.93
CA LYS A 52 4.99 -3.16 -7.57
C LYS A 52 5.28 -1.83 -6.86
N VAL A 53 4.24 -1.09 -6.50
CA VAL A 53 4.39 0.21 -5.81
C VAL A 53 4.80 0.01 -4.36
N LEU A 54 4.23 -0.99 -3.67
CA LEU A 54 4.66 -1.36 -2.31
C LEU A 54 6.13 -1.73 -2.24
N ALA A 55 6.65 -2.50 -3.22
CA ALA A 55 8.07 -2.83 -3.31
C ALA A 55 8.93 -1.57 -3.44
N LYS A 56 8.50 -0.60 -4.26
CA LYS A 56 9.23 0.68 -4.42
C LYS A 56 9.23 1.52 -3.14
N LEU A 57 8.12 1.56 -2.42
CA LEU A 57 8.04 2.26 -1.13
C LEU A 57 8.93 1.59 -0.08
N ALA A 58 8.99 0.26 -0.08
CA ALA A 58 9.81 -0.52 0.83
C ALA A 58 11.33 -0.38 0.55
N GLU A 59 11.74 -0.17 -0.71
CA GLU A 59 13.13 0.15 -1.07
C GLU A 59 13.62 1.46 -0.43
N ASP A 60 12.73 2.45 -0.30
CA ASP A 60 13.08 3.74 0.30
C ASP A 60 13.06 3.69 1.82
N LYS A 61 11.93 3.25 2.38
CA LYS A 61 11.77 3.10 3.83
C LYS A 61 11.02 1.81 4.13
N PRO A 62 11.73 0.74 4.54
CA PRO A 62 11.07 -0.48 4.97
C PRO A 62 10.33 -0.23 6.28
N THR A 63 9.03 -0.46 6.28
CA THR A 63 8.19 -0.39 7.47
C THR A 63 7.36 -1.65 7.60
N LYS A 64 7.00 -1.98 8.85
CA LYS A 64 6.15 -3.13 9.15
C LYS A 64 4.80 -3.04 8.43
N ASP A 65 4.21 -1.84 8.37
CA ASP A 65 2.91 -1.61 7.71
C ASP A 65 2.96 -1.92 6.20
N LEU A 66 4.07 -1.57 5.52
CA LEU A 66 4.25 -1.89 4.11
C LEU A 66 4.38 -3.40 3.88
N GLU A 67 5.05 -4.12 4.79
CA GLU A 67 5.13 -5.57 4.74
C GLU A 67 3.77 -6.24 4.97
N GLU A 68 3.00 -5.76 5.95
CA GLU A 68 1.65 -6.27 6.21
C GLU A 68 0.73 -6.04 5.00
N ALA A 69 0.79 -4.88 4.36
CA ALA A 69 0.07 -4.59 3.11
C ALA A 69 0.53 -5.51 1.96
N THR A 70 1.82 -5.82 1.89
CA THR A 70 2.41 -6.73 0.89
C THR A 70 1.92 -8.17 1.10
N VAL A 71 1.94 -8.67 2.34
CA VAL A 71 1.38 -9.98 2.72
C VAL A 71 -0.10 -10.05 2.35
N TRP A 72 -0.87 -9.00 2.66
CA TRP A 72 -2.29 -8.95 2.32
C TRP A 72 -2.52 -9.02 0.81
N ALA A 73 -1.79 -8.25 0.01
CA ALA A 73 -1.89 -8.27 -1.45
C ALA A 73 -1.48 -9.62 -2.05
N MET A 74 -0.43 -10.27 -1.53
CA MET A 74 -0.02 -11.62 -1.93
C MET A 74 -1.12 -12.66 -1.67
N LYS A 75 -1.83 -12.55 -0.55
CA LYS A 75 -2.96 -13.44 -0.23
C LYS A 75 -4.13 -13.25 -1.21
N GLN A 76 -4.43 -12.02 -1.63
CA GLN A 76 -5.47 -11.76 -2.63
C GLN A 76 -5.14 -12.39 -3.99
N LEU A 77 -3.84 -12.47 -4.35
CA LEU A 77 -3.37 -13.16 -5.56
C LEU A 77 -3.29 -14.70 -5.42
N GLY A 78 -3.58 -15.25 -4.23
CA GLY A 78 -3.44 -16.69 -3.95
C GLY A 78 -2.00 -17.15 -3.74
N TRP A 79 -1.02 -16.23 -3.58
CA TRP A 79 0.39 -16.55 -3.35
C TRP A 79 0.66 -16.86 -1.87
N GLN A 80 -0.04 -17.88 -1.34
CA GLN A 80 0.03 -18.24 0.09
C GLN A 80 1.46 -18.55 0.53
N HIS A 81 2.20 -19.32 -0.27
CA HIS A 81 3.60 -19.64 0.01
C HIS A 81 4.48 -18.39 0.23
N ALA A 82 4.30 -17.34 -0.57
CA ALA A 82 5.06 -16.11 -0.48
C ALA A 82 4.61 -15.27 0.73
N ALA A 83 3.30 -15.21 0.99
CA ALA A 83 2.73 -14.53 2.14
C ALA A 83 3.19 -15.16 3.48
N ASP A 84 3.24 -16.50 3.55
CA ASP A 84 3.68 -17.25 4.72
C ASP A 84 5.18 -17.09 4.97
N LEU A 85 5.99 -17.12 3.91
CA LEU A 85 7.43 -16.84 4.01
C LEU A 85 7.69 -15.41 4.50
N LEU A 86 6.98 -14.43 3.94
CA LEU A 86 7.18 -13.04 4.32
C LEU A 86 6.74 -12.78 5.77
N SER A 87 5.58 -13.30 6.18
CA SER A 87 5.06 -13.13 7.53
C SER A 87 5.88 -13.87 8.60
N SER A 88 6.41 -15.06 8.31
CA SER A 88 7.27 -15.81 9.24
C SER A 88 8.61 -15.12 9.51
N THR A 89 9.09 -14.31 8.57
CA THR A 89 10.36 -13.57 8.70
C THR A 89 10.18 -12.15 9.27
N THR A 90 8.95 -11.64 9.36
CA THR A 90 8.66 -10.30 9.93
C THR A 90 9.14 -10.14 11.38
N PRO A 91 8.94 -11.10 12.31
CA PRO A 91 9.42 -10.94 13.69
C PRO A 91 10.95 -10.83 13.82
N ALA A 92 11.67 -11.46 12.90
CA ALA A 92 13.14 -11.37 12.84
C ALA A 92 13.61 -10.02 12.28
N ARG A 93 12.86 -9.43 11.34
CA ARG A 93 13.16 -8.12 10.74
C ARG A 93 12.78 -6.94 11.64
N TYR A 94 11.69 -7.06 12.40
CA TYR A 94 11.22 -6.03 13.33
C TYR A 94 11.15 -6.59 14.75
N PRO A 95 12.29 -6.84 15.40
CA PRO A 95 12.30 -7.33 16.77
C PRO A 95 11.78 -6.24 17.73
N PRO A 96 11.05 -6.61 18.80
CA PRO A 96 10.52 -5.65 19.76
C PRO A 96 11.60 -4.99 20.63
N ALA A 97 12.76 -5.63 20.75
CA ALA A 97 13.91 -5.14 21.51
C ALA A 97 15.21 -5.52 20.80
N TYR A 98 16.27 -4.76 21.09
CA TYR A 98 17.60 -5.09 20.59
C TYR A 98 18.07 -6.43 21.19
N ARG A 99 18.74 -7.25 20.37
CA ARG A 99 19.31 -8.53 20.82
C ARG A 99 20.48 -8.25 21.77
N PRO A 100 20.47 -8.75 23.02
CA PRO A 100 21.60 -8.59 23.94
C PRO A 100 22.89 -9.20 23.36
N PHE A 101 24.03 -8.64 23.79
CA PHE A 101 25.37 -9.11 23.43
C PHE A 101 25.72 -10.45 24.07
#